data_AF-A0A2V3IUG0-F1
#
_entry.id   AF-A0A2V3IUG0-F1
#
_cell.length_a   1.000
_cell.length_b   1.000
_cell.length_c   1.000
_cell.angle_alpha   90.00
_cell.angle_beta   90.00
_cell.angle_gamma   90.00
#
_symmetry.space_group_name_H-M   'P 1'
#
loop_
_entity.id
_entity.type
_entity.pdbx_description
1 polymer ?
#
loop_
_entity_poly.entity_id
_entity_poly.type
_entity_poly.pdbx_seq_one_letter_code
_entity_poly.pdbx_strand_id
1 'polypeptide(L)'
;MGDESVFRIAPTPQGLIIPLPTLYTQLMFTAINAITEIGCVSATFVLIGLAECYALTTHRRVRLASHRRYHRVVQVVAMITFIALEVLISTFTKPHTHHIESKQNCTQVNRTENFLALNDSDERRMSEEMVLYSCLRTNSSNIINISTGVKSEDTGAVQCNQEWIFQYENDRTDHEQFSERDEVGKQCNEQFCTLVSLDRSGTRMFLSKPVPRASFDSDNNKIDGKWTNLNFNVQIDVKIMATKVLGLYEQGVFDELDVRRRLLVQSKKQECQFSSDRKEHSVLPFWLLGLIISMWGTCAFLFILTRVLKRGVFYDIDNPSHWACITDWQLIQGDRRKHSAFLRSTTVDGVRRIFVSFEGRTETSSRSGTAESEDSAEI
;
A
#
# COMPACT_ATOMS: atom_id res chain seq x y z
N MET A 1 -23.03 27.96 -19.55
CA MET A 1 -21.78 27.20 -19.77
C MET A 1 -21.84 26.05 -18.79
N GLY A 2 -22.17 24.86 -19.28
CA GLY A 2 -22.32 23.68 -18.45
C GLY A 2 -20.97 23.00 -18.29
N ASP A 3 -20.52 22.86 -17.04
CA ASP A 3 -19.41 21.99 -16.70
C ASP A 3 -19.88 20.54 -16.85
N GLU A 4 -19.59 19.94 -18.01
CA GLU A 4 -19.62 18.49 -18.16
C GLU A 4 -18.61 17.90 -17.17
N SER A 5 -19.12 17.32 -16.09
CA SER A 5 -18.35 16.48 -15.19
C SER A 5 -17.94 15.22 -15.94
N VAL A 6 -16.79 15.30 -16.61
CA VAL A 6 -16.15 14.16 -17.27
C VAL A 6 -15.76 13.17 -16.18
N PHE A 7 -16.60 12.15 -15.98
CA PHE A 7 -16.27 10.96 -15.19
C PHE A 7 -15.10 10.26 -15.87
N ARG A 8 -13.87 10.58 -15.46
CA ARG A 8 -12.68 9.82 -15.83
C ARG A 8 -12.75 8.50 -15.07
N ILE A 9 -13.28 7.46 -15.71
CA ILE A 9 -13.08 6.08 -15.28
C ILE A 9 -11.56 5.88 -15.26
N ALA A 10 -10.97 5.75 -14.07
CA ALA A 10 -9.55 5.45 -13.95
C ALA A 10 -9.29 4.18 -14.77
N PRO A 11 -8.34 4.19 -15.73
CA PRO A 11 -8.06 3.02 -16.53
C PRO A 11 -7.73 1.86 -15.58
N THR A 12 -8.43 0.74 -15.76
CA THR A 12 -8.16 -0.47 -14.99
C THR A 12 -6.67 -0.79 -15.11
N PRO A 13 -5.96 -1.02 -13.98
CA PRO A 13 -4.54 -1.28 -14.03
C PRO A 13 -4.27 -2.51 -14.92
N GLN A 14 -3.47 -2.33 -15.97
CA GLN A 14 -3.07 -3.41 -16.87
C GLN A 14 -2.02 -4.29 -16.18
N GLY A 15 -2.46 -5.17 -15.28
CA GLY A 15 -1.56 -6.05 -14.54
C GLY A 15 -2.27 -6.95 -13.54
N LEU A 16 -1.51 -7.87 -12.94
CA LEU A 16 -1.97 -8.68 -11.83
C LEU A 16 -1.97 -7.83 -10.56
N ILE A 17 -3.12 -7.79 -9.88
CA ILE A 17 -3.27 -7.16 -8.57
C ILE A 17 -2.88 -8.18 -7.51
N ILE A 18 -1.83 -7.88 -6.75
CA ILE A 18 -1.39 -8.67 -5.60
C ILE A 18 -1.90 -7.96 -4.34
N PRO A 19 -2.72 -8.61 -3.49
CA PRO A 19 -3.34 -8.00 -2.31
C PRO A 19 -2.35 -7.89 -1.13
N LEU A 20 -1.14 -7.42 -1.42
CA LEU A 20 -0.06 -7.20 -0.46
C LEU A 20 0.59 -5.83 -0.74
N PRO A 21 1.03 -5.11 0.30
CA PRO A 21 1.83 -3.90 0.12
C PRO A 21 3.08 -4.15 -0.72
N THR A 22 3.57 -3.10 -1.38
CA THR A 22 4.72 -3.19 -2.30
C THR A 22 5.97 -3.72 -1.63
N LEU A 23 6.23 -3.29 -0.39
CA LEU A 23 7.38 -3.75 0.39
C LEU A 23 7.37 -5.28 0.59
N TYR A 24 6.23 -5.86 0.98
CA TYR A 24 6.11 -7.29 1.18
C TYR A 24 6.19 -8.07 -0.13
N THR A 25 5.61 -7.51 -1.18
CA THR A 25 5.63 -8.12 -2.52
C THR A 25 7.06 -8.16 -3.07
N GLN A 26 7.80 -7.05 -2.99
CA GLN A 26 9.21 -6.98 -3.37
C GLN A 26 10.05 -7.99 -2.58
N LEU A 27 9.92 -8.00 -1.25
CA LEU A 27 10.67 -8.94 -0.41
C LEU A 27 10.42 -10.41 -0.79
N MET A 28 9.17 -10.78 -1.09
CA MET A 28 8.81 -12.12 -1.55
C MET A 28 9.48 -12.46 -2.89
N PHE A 29 9.42 -11.54 -3.87
CA PHE A 29 10.09 -11.74 -5.15
C PHE A 29 11.61 -11.85 -4.99
N THR A 30 12.25 -10.98 -4.19
CA THR A 30 13.69 -11.03 -3.92
C THR A 30 14.10 -12.36 -3.29
N ALA A 31 13.34 -12.85 -2.32
CA ALA A 31 13.62 -14.13 -1.67
C ALA A 31 13.53 -15.31 -2.66
N ILE A 32 12.48 -15.33 -3.50
CA ILE A 32 12.33 -16.39 -4.52
C ILE A 32 13.44 -16.29 -5.56
N ASN A 33 13.76 -15.08 -6.02
CA ASN A 33 14.85 -14.83 -6.98
C ASN A 33 16.19 -15.34 -6.44
N ALA A 34 16.52 -15.01 -5.20
CA ALA A 34 17.77 -15.47 -4.57
C ALA A 34 17.82 -17.01 -4.50
N ILE A 35 16.73 -17.68 -4.10
CA ILE A 35 16.67 -19.15 -4.07
C ILE A 35 16.83 -19.73 -5.48
N THR A 36 16.17 -19.15 -6.48
CA THR A 36 16.26 -19.64 -7.87
C THR A 36 17.65 -19.43 -8.47
N GLU A 37 18.31 -18.32 -8.15
CA GLU A 37 19.67 -18.03 -8.58
C GLU A 37 20.67 -19.02 -7.97
N ILE A 38 20.59 -19.25 -6.65
CA ILE A 38 21.43 -20.26 -5.98
C ILE A 38 21.24 -21.63 -6.63
N GLY A 39 19.99 -22.02 -6.92
CA GLY A 39 19.67 -23.25 -7.65
C GLY A 39 20.29 -23.29 -9.05
N CYS A 40 20.19 -22.19 -9.80
CA CYS A 40 20.72 -22.08 -11.16
C CYS A 40 22.26 -22.14 -11.20
N VAL A 41 22.93 -21.43 -10.31
CA VAL A 41 24.40 -21.46 -10.18
C VAL A 41 24.86 -22.87 -9.80
N SER A 42 24.19 -23.51 -8.84
CA SER A 42 24.48 -24.89 -8.45
C SER A 42 24.32 -25.87 -9.62
N ALA A 43 23.23 -25.75 -10.38
CA ALA A 43 22.98 -26.57 -11.57
C ALA A 43 24.06 -26.34 -12.64
N THR A 44 24.44 -25.08 -12.88
CA THR A 44 25.44 -24.73 -13.89
C THR A 44 26.81 -25.31 -13.57
N PHE A 45 27.23 -25.31 -12.30
CA PHE A 45 28.48 -25.97 -11.90
C PHE A 45 28.45 -27.49 -12.14
N VAL A 46 27.32 -28.15 -11.87
CA VAL A 46 27.17 -29.58 -12.18
C VAL A 46 27.26 -29.84 -13.69
N LEU A 47 26.65 -28.99 -14.53
CA LEU A 47 26.73 -29.12 -15.99
C LEU A 47 28.16 -28.91 -16.50
N ILE A 48 28.88 -27.92 -15.97
CA ILE A 48 30.28 -27.68 -16.31
C ILE A 48 31.11 -28.92 -15.94
N GLY A 49 30.95 -29.44 -14.73
CA GLY A 49 31.64 -30.66 -14.28
C GLY A 49 31.34 -31.87 -15.17
N LEU A 50 30.08 -32.06 -15.57
CA LEU A 50 29.68 -33.11 -16.52
C LEU A 50 30.33 -32.94 -17.90
N ALA A 51 30.34 -31.72 -18.44
CA ALA A 51 30.94 -31.42 -19.73
C ALA A 51 32.46 -31.64 -19.72
N GLU A 52 33.13 -31.26 -18.63
CA GLU A 52 34.57 -31.48 -18.45
C GLU A 52 34.89 -32.97 -18.26
N CYS A 53 34.08 -33.70 -17.50
CA CYS A 53 34.20 -35.17 -17.40
C CYS A 53 34.08 -35.83 -18.78
N TYR A 54 33.10 -35.40 -19.59
CA TYR A 54 32.94 -35.90 -20.96
C TYR A 54 34.13 -35.54 -21.87
N ALA A 55 34.73 -34.36 -21.69
CA ALA A 55 35.95 -33.99 -22.41
C ALA A 55 37.13 -34.89 -22.01
N LEU A 56 37.26 -35.23 -20.73
CA LEU A 56 38.31 -36.13 -20.23
C LEU A 56 38.12 -37.56 -20.72
N THR A 57 36.88 -38.09 -20.74
CA THR A 57 36.61 -39.44 -21.28
C THR A 57 36.90 -39.54 -22.78
N THR A 58 36.79 -38.43 -23.51
CA THR A 58 37.15 -38.34 -24.94
C THR A 58 38.63 -38.00 -25.19
N HIS A 59 39.49 -38.17 -24.18
CA HIS A 59 40.94 -37.89 -24.22
C HIS A 59 41.30 -36.44 -24.57
N ARG A 60 40.38 -35.48 -24.40
CA ARG A 60 40.68 -34.05 -24.58
C ARG A 60 41.27 -33.48 -23.29
N ARG A 61 42.27 -32.60 -23.42
CA ARG A 61 42.92 -31.94 -22.29
C ARG A 61 42.00 -30.85 -21.72
N VAL A 62 41.73 -30.88 -20.41
CA VAL A 62 41.03 -29.82 -19.68
C VAL A 62 42.05 -28.98 -18.92
N ARG A 63 41.96 -27.65 -19.02
CA ARG A 63 42.85 -26.71 -18.31
C ARG A 63 42.20 -26.22 -17.02
N LEU A 64 42.81 -26.52 -15.87
CA LEU A 64 42.38 -26.05 -14.54
C LEU A 64 42.21 -24.52 -14.45
N ALA A 65 43.10 -23.77 -15.11
CA ALA A 65 42.99 -22.31 -15.17
C ALA A 65 41.72 -21.83 -15.90
N SER A 66 41.26 -22.58 -16.91
CA SER A 66 40.03 -22.27 -17.63
C SER A 66 38.82 -22.60 -16.78
N HIS A 67 38.82 -23.76 -16.11
CA HIS A 67 37.77 -24.18 -15.17
C HIS A 67 37.52 -23.13 -14.08
N ARG A 68 38.59 -22.69 -13.38
CA ARG A 68 38.50 -21.62 -12.36
C ARG A 68 37.99 -20.30 -12.94
N ARG A 69 38.38 -19.96 -14.18
CA ARG A 69 37.89 -18.75 -14.86
C ARG A 69 36.39 -18.86 -15.16
N TYR A 70 35.93 -20.01 -15.66
CA TYR A 70 34.51 -20.24 -15.94
C TYR A 70 33.67 -20.14 -14.66
N HIS A 71 34.09 -20.73 -13.55
CA HIS A 71 33.37 -20.61 -12.28
C HIS A 71 33.21 -19.15 -11.82
N ARG A 72 34.29 -18.36 -11.89
CA ARG A 72 34.24 -16.92 -11.57
C ARG A 72 33.31 -16.16 -12.50
N VAL A 73 33.38 -16.42 -13.81
CA VAL A 73 32.52 -15.75 -14.80
C VAL A 73 31.04 -16.09 -14.57
N VAL A 74 30.71 -17.35 -14.30
CA VAL A 74 29.32 -17.77 -14.02
C VAL A 74 28.78 -17.07 -12.78
N GLN A 75 29.56 -16.98 -11.70
CA GLN A 75 29.15 -16.25 -10.49
C GLN A 75 28.91 -14.77 -10.75
N VAL A 76 29.80 -14.12 -11.50
CA VAL A 76 29.66 -12.69 -11.85
C VAL A 76 28.43 -12.46 -12.72
N VAL A 77 28.19 -13.32 -13.73
CA VAL A 77 27.03 -13.21 -14.61
C VAL A 77 25.72 -13.45 -13.85
N ALA A 78 25.69 -14.44 -12.94
CA ALA A 78 24.53 -14.70 -12.09
C ALA A 78 24.19 -13.47 -11.25
N MET A 79 25.19 -12.91 -10.54
CA MET A 79 25.02 -11.74 -9.70
C MET A 79 24.50 -10.51 -10.48
N ILE A 80 25.05 -10.25 -11.68
CA ILE A 80 24.59 -9.16 -12.55
C ILE A 80 23.13 -9.39 -12.97
N THR A 81 22.78 -10.63 -13.30
CA THR A 81 21.41 -10.99 -13.72
C THR A 81 20.42 -10.80 -12.57
N PHE A 82 20.80 -11.19 -11.34
CA PHE A 82 20.00 -10.96 -10.14
C PHE A 82 19.77 -9.48 -9.89
N ILE A 83 20.83 -8.67 -9.92
CA ILE A 83 20.70 -7.21 -9.73
C ILE A 83 19.78 -6.61 -10.81
N ALA A 84 19.93 -7.00 -12.08
CA ALA A 84 19.09 -6.50 -13.16
C ALA A 84 17.61 -6.86 -12.95
N LEU A 85 17.32 -8.08 -12.48
CA LEU A 85 15.97 -8.54 -12.20
C LEU A 85 15.35 -7.80 -11.02
N GLU A 86 16.09 -7.59 -9.94
CA GLU A 86 15.62 -6.80 -8.78
C GLU A 86 15.33 -5.35 -9.17
N VAL A 87 16.17 -4.74 -10.00
CA VAL A 87 15.93 -3.39 -10.53
C VAL A 87 14.67 -3.36 -11.39
N LEU A 88 14.46 -4.35 -12.27
CA LEU A 88 13.24 -4.45 -13.09
C LEU A 88 12.00 -4.62 -12.21
N ILE A 89 12.03 -5.51 -11.22
CA ILE A 89 10.90 -5.72 -10.32
C ILE A 89 10.61 -4.45 -9.51
N SER A 90 11.65 -3.80 -8.96
CA SER A 90 11.48 -2.58 -8.18
C SER A 90 10.95 -1.41 -9.01
N THR A 91 11.36 -1.29 -10.28
CA THR A 91 10.94 -0.17 -11.15
C THR A 91 9.50 -0.34 -11.66
N PHE A 92 9.07 -1.58 -11.92
CA PHE A 92 7.76 -1.86 -12.49
C PHE A 92 6.70 -2.25 -11.46
N THR A 93 7.07 -2.60 -10.22
CA THR A 93 6.10 -2.80 -9.13
C THR A 93 5.67 -1.45 -8.58
N LYS A 94 4.47 -1.01 -8.97
CA LYS A 94 3.92 0.27 -8.52
C LYS A 94 2.95 0.06 -7.35
N PRO A 95 2.98 0.91 -6.31
CA PRO A 95 1.93 0.94 -5.32
C PRO A 95 0.67 1.48 -5.99
N HIS A 96 -0.43 0.77 -5.82
CA HIS A 96 -1.74 1.27 -6.17
C HIS A 96 -2.59 1.26 -4.90
N THR A 97 -3.24 2.39 -4.63
CA THR A 97 -4.13 2.55 -3.49
C THR A 97 -5.55 2.42 -4.00
N HIS A 98 -6.24 1.36 -3.61
CA HIS A 98 -7.68 1.27 -3.83
C HIS A 98 -8.37 1.73 -2.55
N HIS A 99 -9.30 2.66 -2.71
CA HIS A 99 -10.26 2.97 -1.66
C HIS A 99 -11.24 1.81 -1.60
N ILE A 100 -11.18 1.03 -0.53
CA ILE A 100 -12.20 0.04 -0.28
C ILE A 100 -13.33 0.79 0.41
N GLU A 101 -14.46 0.88 -0.28
CA GLU A 101 -15.69 1.35 0.36
C GLU A 101 -16.15 0.28 1.35
N SER A 102 -15.90 0.54 2.63
CA SER A 102 -16.43 -0.30 3.70
C SER A 102 -17.81 0.21 4.07
N LYS A 103 -18.82 -0.66 3.93
CA LYS A 103 -20.15 -0.40 4.48
C LYS A 103 -20.11 -0.69 5.97
N GLN A 104 -20.40 0.33 6.78
CA GLN A 104 -20.44 0.21 8.25
C GLN A 104 -21.72 0.87 8.77
N ASN A 105 -22.18 0.41 9.93
CA ASN A 105 -23.23 1.10 10.66
C ASN A 105 -22.74 2.47 11.09
N CYS A 106 -23.52 3.50 10.78
CA CYS A 106 -23.14 4.88 10.99
C CYS A 106 -24.28 5.68 11.60
N THR A 107 -23.90 6.73 12.31
CA THR A 107 -24.78 7.86 12.55
C THR A 107 -24.46 8.94 11.53
N GLN A 108 -25.38 9.19 10.59
CA GLN A 108 -25.28 10.30 9.65
C GLN A 108 -26.00 11.52 10.22
N VAL A 109 -25.32 12.66 10.19
CA VAL A 109 -25.87 13.96 10.54
C VAL A 109 -26.16 14.73 9.27
N ASN A 110 -27.44 14.99 9.02
CA ASN A 110 -27.97 15.67 7.85
C ASN A 110 -28.84 16.87 8.26
N ARG A 111 -29.27 17.66 7.28
CA ARG A 111 -30.32 18.65 7.47
C ARG A 111 -31.59 17.97 7.99
N THR A 112 -32.36 18.65 8.84
CA THR A 112 -33.65 18.15 9.27
C THR A 112 -34.65 18.21 8.11
N GLU A 113 -35.39 17.11 7.92
CA GLU A 113 -36.52 17.06 6.98
C GLU A 113 -37.86 17.16 7.73
N ASN A 114 -37.85 16.93 9.05
CA ASN A 114 -39.04 16.87 9.89
C ASN A 114 -38.89 17.82 11.08
N PHE A 115 -39.20 19.09 10.86
CA PHE A 115 -39.04 20.14 11.84
C PHE A 115 -40.00 19.99 13.04
N LEU A 116 -41.06 19.19 12.89
CA LEU A 116 -42.06 18.89 13.92
C LEU A 116 -41.61 17.85 14.96
N ALA A 117 -40.53 17.09 14.70
CA ALA A 117 -40.04 16.11 15.65
C ALA A 117 -39.15 16.78 16.71
N LEU A 118 -39.51 16.61 18.00
CA LEU A 118 -38.73 17.01 19.17
C LEU A 118 -38.17 15.81 19.95
N ASN A 119 -38.45 14.58 19.51
CA ASN A 119 -38.02 13.37 20.21
C ASN A 119 -36.62 12.96 19.76
N ASP A 120 -35.61 13.47 20.47
CA ASP A 120 -34.28 12.90 20.45
C ASP A 120 -34.07 12.00 21.67
N SER A 121 -33.62 10.77 21.41
CA SER A 121 -33.09 9.92 22.47
C SER A 121 -31.69 10.41 22.88
N ASP A 122 -31.35 10.35 24.17
CA ASP A 122 -30.08 10.88 24.69
C ASP A 122 -28.84 10.31 23.97
N GLU A 123 -28.86 9.02 23.57
CA GLU A 123 -27.78 8.40 22.80
C GLU A 123 -27.58 9.00 21.40
N ARG A 124 -28.67 9.38 20.72
CA ARG A 124 -28.60 10.02 19.40
C ARG A 124 -27.97 11.40 19.53
N ARG A 125 -28.34 12.12 20.59
CA ARG A 125 -27.83 13.46 20.87
C ARG A 125 -26.32 13.50 21.02
N MET A 126 -25.73 12.55 21.75
CA MET A 126 -24.28 12.49 21.94
C MET A 126 -23.51 12.20 20.64
N SER A 127 -24.03 11.30 19.80
CA SER A 127 -23.39 10.98 18.52
C SER A 127 -23.53 12.11 17.50
N GLU A 128 -24.65 12.82 17.52
CA GLU A 128 -24.86 14.02 16.73
C GLU A 128 -23.90 15.14 17.13
N GLU A 129 -23.78 15.42 18.43
CA GLU A 129 -22.87 16.43 18.97
C GLU A 129 -21.42 16.14 18.55
N MET A 130 -20.99 14.89 18.65
CA MET A 130 -19.63 14.49 18.24
C MET A 130 -19.35 14.77 16.76
N VAL A 131 -20.29 14.46 15.86
CA VAL A 131 -20.14 14.76 14.43
C VAL A 131 -20.12 16.27 14.21
N LEU A 132 -21.05 16.98 14.84
CA LEU A 132 -21.21 18.42 14.63
C LEU A 132 -19.98 19.21 15.07
N TYR A 133 -19.42 18.91 16.25
CA TYR A 133 -18.20 19.55 16.72
C TYR A 133 -16.98 19.15 15.88
N SER A 134 -16.92 17.91 15.39
CA SER A 134 -15.83 17.47 14.49
C SER A 134 -15.90 18.14 13.11
N CYS A 135 -17.12 18.45 12.64
CA CYS A 135 -17.39 19.05 11.35
C CYS A 135 -17.67 20.55 11.41
N LEU A 136 -17.38 21.19 12.55
CA LEU A 136 -17.41 22.63 12.72
C LEU A 136 -16.13 23.23 12.17
N ARG A 137 -16.27 24.21 11.27
CA ARG A 137 -15.16 24.99 10.73
C ARG A 137 -15.38 26.46 11.01
N THR A 138 -14.38 27.12 11.56
CA THR A 138 -14.35 28.58 11.69
C THR A 138 -13.36 29.16 10.69
N ASN A 139 -13.74 30.26 10.04
CA ASN A 139 -12.84 30.99 9.13
C ASN A 139 -12.27 32.24 9.82
N SER A 140 -11.24 32.85 9.23
CA SER A 140 -10.60 34.09 9.74
C SER A 140 -11.55 35.29 9.84
N SER A 141 -12.71 35.23 9.21
CA SER A 141 -13.79 36.23 9.28
C SER A 141 -14.82 35.95 10.38
N ASN A 142 -14.51 35.09 11.37
CA ASN A 142 -15.41 34.68 12.47
C ASN A 142 -16.75 34.10 12.00
N ILE A 143 -16.75 33.49 10.82
CA ILE A 143 -17.89 32.77 10.28
C ILE A 143 -17.80 31.31 10.72
N ILE A 144 -18.87 30.82 11.33
CA ILE A 144 -19.04 29.43 11.74
C ILE A 144 -19.78 28.68 10.64
N ASN A 145 -19.15 27.62 10.13
CA ASN A 145 -19.70 26.71 9.15
C ASN A 145 -19.90 25.33 9.79
N ILE A 146 -21.10 24.79 9.71
CA ILE A 146 -21.39 23.42 10.14
C ILE A 146 -21.65 22.56 8.92
N SER A 147 -20.87 21.49 8.75
CA SER A 147 -21.02 20.53 7.66
C SER A 147 -21.76 19.27 8.06
N THR A 148 -22.37 18.62 7.06
CA THR A 148 -22.87 17.25 7.24
C THR A 148 -21.70 16.31 7.51
N GLY A 149 -21.97 15.20 8.18
CA GLY A 149 -20.92 14.23 8.47
C GLY A 149 -21.48 12.88 8.88
N VAL A 150 -20.60 11.89 8.91
CA VAL A 150 -20.91 10.53 9.31
C VAL A 150 -19.95 10.08 10.40
N LYS A 151 -20.47 9.42 11.43
CA LYS A 151 -19.69 8.77 12.50
C LYS A 151 -19.85 7.27 12.41
N SER A 152 -18.73 6.55 12.36
CA SER A 152 -18.72 5.08 12.37
C SER A 152 -19.07 4.60 13.78
N GLU A 153 -20.05 3.71 13.90
CA GLU A 153 -20.40 3.09 15.19
C GLU A 153 -19.31 2.11 15.65
N ASP A 154 -18.60 1.48 14.70
CA ASP A 154 -17.57 0.47 14.99
C ASP A 154 -16.24 1.10 15.43
N THR A 155 -15.79 2.14 14.72
CA THR A 155 -14.47 2.75 14.95
C THR A 155 -14.52 4.08 15.69
N GLY A 156 -15.70 4.72 15.77
CA GLY A 156 -15.86 6.07 16.28
C GLY A 156 -15.29 7.16 15.37
N ALA A 157 -14.75 6.82 14.20
CA ALA A 157 -14.19 7.78 13.25
C ALA A 157 -15.28 8.67 12.66
N VAL A 158 -14.99 9.98 12.55
CA VAL A 158 -15.89 10.96 11.95
C VAL A 158 -15.35 11.40 10.59
N GLN A 159 -16.19 11.34 9.56
CA GLN A 159 -15.89 11.85 8.24
C GLN A 159 -16.84 13.00 7.92
N CYS A 160 -16.28 14.19 7.72
CA CYS A 160 -17.02 15.40 7.41
C CYS A 160 -17.13 15.58 5.89
N ASN A 161 -18.34 15.88 5.43
CA ASN A 161 -18.58 16.25 4.04
C ASN A 161 -18.14 17.69 3.78
N GLN A 162 -17.94 18.03 2.50
CA GLN A 162 -17.58 19.39 2.11
C GLN A 162 -18.78 20.34 2.12
N GLU A 163 -19.99 19.81 1.96
CA GLU A 163 -21.22 20.59 1.97
C GLU A 163 -21.59 21.01 3.39
N TRP A 164 -21.76 22.32 3.58
CA TRP A 164 -22.25 22.90 4.81
C TRP A 164 -23.79 22.84 4.87
N ILE A 165 -24.34 22.71 6.08
CA ILE A 165 -25.79 22.75 6.35
C ILE A 165 -26.19 24.19 6.56
N PHE A 166 -25.51 24.87 7.49
CA PHE A 166 -25.75 26.26 7.81
C PHE A 166 -24.46 27.00 8.15
N GLN A 167 -24.50 28.31 7.96
CA GLN A 167 -23.40 29.23 8.16
C GLN A 167 -23.91 30.52 8.82
N TYR A 168 -23.20 31.05 9.83
CA TYR A 168 -23.52 32.35 10.42
C TYR A 168 -22.27 33.05 10.97
N GLU A 169 -22.33 34.37 11.10
CA GLU A 169 -21.24 35.20 11.62
C GLU A 169 -21.34 35.29 13.16
N ASN A 170 -20.28 34.93 13.87
CA ASN A 170 -20.34 34.81 15.33
C ASN A 170 -20.35 36.16 16.06
N ASP A 171 -19.65 37.16 15.54
CA ASP A 171 -19.45 38.42 16.27
C ASP A 171 -20.44 39.51 15.87
N ARG A 172 -21.19 39.28 14.78
CA ARG A 172 -22.17 40.23 14.26
C ARG A 172 -23.54 39.93 14.86
N THR A 173 -24.06 40.85 15.66
CA THR A 173 -25.48 40.88 16.00
C THR A 173 -26.17 41.79 14.98
N ASP A 174 -27.17 41.27 14.30
CA ASP A 174 -27.98 42.03 13.36
C ASP A 174 -29.18 42.61 14.11
N HIS A 175 -29.48 43.88 13.83
CA HIS A 175 -30.70 44.54 14.29
C HIS A 175 -31.65 44.66 13.10
N GLU A 176 -32.65 43.80 13.06
CA GLU A 176 -33.64 43.82 12.00
C GLU A 176 -34.92 44.51 12.46
N GLN A 177 -35.47 45.35 11.58
CA GLN A 177 -36.78 45.94 11.75
C GLN A 177 -37.71 45.31 10.72
N PHE A 178 -38.57 44.42 11.19
CA PHE A 178 -39.46 43.67 10.32
C PHE A 178 -40.72 44.50 9.99
N SER A 179 -41.11 44.50 8.72
CA SER A 179 -42.37 45.08 8.28
C SER A 179 -43.49 44.02 8.35
N GLU A 180 -44.75 44.42 8.47
CA GLU A 180 -45.91 43.51 8.42
C GLU A 180 -46.00 42.66 7.14
N ARG A 181 -45.21 42.96 6.10
CA ARG A 181 -45.21 42.28 4.81
C ARG A 181 -44.23 41.12 4.68
N ASP A 182 -43.33 40.94 5.65
CA ASP A 182 -42.33 39.88 5.60
C ASP A 182 -42.92 38.57 6.15
N GLU A 183 -42.48 37.41 5.63
CA GLU A 183 -42.85 36.11 6.22
C GLU A 183 -42.12 35.95 7.56
N VAL A 184 -42.83 36.33 8.63
CA VAL A 184 -42.30 36.36 10.00
C VAL A 184 -43.14 35.46 10.90
N GLY A 185 -42.47 34.49 11.51
CA GLY A 185 -43.01 33.67 12.57
C GLY A 185 -42.74 34.32 13.92
N LYS A 186 -43.81 34.75 14.61
CA LYS A 186 -43.74 35.25 15.99
C LYS A 186 -44.41 34.25 16.92
N GLN A 187 -43.73 33.90 18.01
CA GLN A 187 -44.32 33.11 19.09
C GLN A 187 -43.84 33.62 20.45
N CYS A 188 -44.76 33.78 21.41
CA CYS A 188 -44.49 34.33 22.73
C CYS A 188 -45.05 33.45 23.85
N ASN A 189 -44.36 33.44 24.99
CA ASN A 189 -44.92 33.04 26.27
C ASN A 189 -45.18 34.27 27.15
N GLU A 190 -45.35 34.10 28.46
CA GLU A 190 -45.61 35.21 29.39
C GLU A 190 -44.39 36.13 29.60
N GLN A 191 -43.18 35.61 29.42
CA GLN A 191 -41.93 36.31 29.75
C GLN A 191 -41.23 36.89 28.52
N PHE A 192 -41.13 36.11 27.44
CA PHE A 192 -40.38 36.46 26.25
C PHE A 192 -41.05 35.96 24.96
N CYS A 193 -40.60 36.54 23.86
CA CYS A 193 -41.00 36.25 22.50
C CYS A 193 -39.79 35.80 21.69
N THR A 194 -40.08 35.03 20.65
CA THR A 194 -39.12 34.61 19.64
C THR A 194 -39.63 35.03 18.27
N LEU A 195 -38.70 35.41 17.42
CA LEU A 195 -38.96 35.73 16.03
C LEU A 195 -38.05 34.89 15.14
N VAL A 196 -38.68 34.30 14.13
CA VAL A 196 -38.00 33.65 13.00
C VAL A 196 -38.48 34.32 11.73
N SER A 197 -37.54 34.72 10.87
CA SER A 197 -37.87 35.24 9.54
C SER A 197 -37.08 34.47 8.49
N LEU A 198 -37.70 34.20 7.36
CA LEU A 198 -37.06 33.62 6.19
C LEU A 198 -37.01 34.66 5.08
N ASP A 199 -35.91 34.65 4.33
CA ASP A 199 -35.85 35.39 3.09
C ASP A 199 -36.76 34.75 2.03
N ARG A 200 -37.06 35.48 0.95
CA ARG A 200 -37.95 35.00 -0.12
C ARG A 200 -37.48 33.71 -0.78
N SER A 201 -36.19 33.40 -0.72
CA SER A 201 -35.63 32.17 -1.29
C SER A 201 -35.67 30.98 -0.32
N GLY A 202 -35.95 31.22 0.97
CA GLY A 202 -35.89 30.24 2.05
C GLY A 202 -34.47 29.74 2.36
N THR A 203 -33.44 30.40 1.83
CA THR A 203 -32.02 30.01 2.00
C THR A 203 -31.31 30.86 3.05
N ARG A 204 -31.98 31.89 3.59
CA ARG A 204 -31.44 32.72 4.66
C ARG A 204 -32.50 32.89 5.74
N MET A 205 -32.12 32.56 6.98
CA MET A 205 -33.01 32.57 8.14
C MET A 205 -32.48 33.49 9.23
N PHE A 206 -33.32 34.39 9.73
CA PHE A 206 -33.05 35.18 10.91
C PHE A 206 -33.61 34.48 12.14
N LEU A 207 -32.79 34.34 13.18
CA LEU A 207 -33.20 33.85 14.49
C LEU A 207 -32.96 34.94 15.53
N SER A 208 -34.02 35.36 16.21
CA SER A 208 -33.90 36.31 17.32
C SER A 208 -33.36 35.65 18.58
N LYS A 209 -32.71 36.45 19.41
CA LYS A 209 -32.53 36.13 20.84
C LYS A 209 -33.90 36.15 21.55
N PRO A 210 -34.02 35.60 22.77
CA PRO A 210 -35.23 35.78 23.57
C PRO A 210 -35.49 37.27 23.81
N VAL A 211 -36.61 37.79 23.32
CA VAL A 211 -36.97 39.21 23.46
C VAL A 211 -38.00 39.35 24.57
N PRO A 212 -37.83 40.20 25.58
CA PRO A 212 -38.86 40.43 26.59
C PRO A 212 -40.20 40.82 25.95
N ARG A 213 -41.30 40.25 26.43
CA ARG A 213 -42.64 40.47 25.83
C ARG A 213 -42.99 41.95 25.72
N ALA A 214 -42.70 42.73 26.75
CA ALA A 214 -42.95 44.17 26.80
C ALA A 214 -42.16 44.96 25.74
N SER A 215 -40.96 44.49 25.36
CA SER A 215 -40.13 45.13 24.34
C SER A 215 -40.62 44.84 22.93
N PHE A 216 -41.39 43.76 22.74
CA PHE A 216 -41.90 43.35 21.44
C PHE A 216 -43.18 44.10 21.03
N ASP A 217 -43.92 44.66 21.98
CA ASP A 217 -45.16 45.41 21.71
C ASP A 217 -44.90 46.92 21.49
N SER A 218 -43.64 47.33 21.28
CA SER A 218 -43.24 48.72 21.04
C SER A 218 -43.12 49.05 19.54
N ASP A 219 -43.60 50.22 19.11
CA ASP A 219 -43.59 50.62 17.68
C ASP A 219 -42.19 50.76 17.03
N ASN A 220 -41.10 50.66 17.81
CA ASN A 220 -39.71 50.82 17.36
C ASN A 220 -38.90 49.51 17.26
N ASN A 221 -39.57 48.38 17.05
CA ASN A 221 -39.03 47.00 17.15
C ASN A 221 -37.82 46.69 16.26
N LYS A 222 -36.63 47.12 16.68
CA LYS A 222 -35.36 46.51 16.31
C LYS A 222 -35.18 45.27 17.16
N ILE A 223 -35.14 44.12 16.52
CA ILE A 223 -35.00 42.83 17.20
C ILE A 223 -33.58 42.33 16.99
N ASP A 224 -32.93 41.98 18.10
CA ASP A 224 -31.59 41.43 18.10
C ASP A 224 -31.63 39.96 17.70
N GLY A 225 -30.81 39.63 16.72
CA GLY A 225 -30.66 38.25 16.26
C GLY A 225 -29.51 38.15 15.28
N LYS A 226 -29.50 37.04 14.55
CA LYS A 226 -28.48 36.81 13.53
C LYS A 226 -29.04 36.10 12.33
N TRP A 227 -28.61 36.56 11.17
CA TRP A 227 -28.85 35.84 9.93
C TRP A 227 -27.99 34.59 9.81
N THR A 228 -28.62 33.52 9.33
CA THR A 228 -28.03 32.21 9.09
C THR A 228 -28.26 31.86 7.64
N ASN A 229 -27.19 31.67 6.88
CA ASN A 229 -27.26 31.16 5.52
C ASN A 229 -27.45 29.63 5.59
N LEU A 230 -28.28 29.09 4.70
CA LEU A 230 -28.64 27.68 4.61
C LEU A 230 -28.29 27.18 3.21
N ASN A 231 -27.72 25.98 3.10
CA ASN A 231 -27.40 25.36 1.80
C ASN A 231 -28.63 24.63 1.22
N PHE A 232 -29.82 24.95 1.72
CA PHE A 232 -31.08 24.38 1.30
C PHE A 232 -32.20 25.39 1.52
N ASN A 233 -33.31 25.19 0.79
CA ASN A 233 -34.50 25.99 0.93
C ASN A 233 -35.41 25.40 2.03
N VAL A 234 -35.75 26.22 3.02
CA VAL A 234 -36.73 25.91 4.06
C VAL A 234 -38.14 26.23 3.56
N GLN A 235 -38.97 25.22 3.37
CA GLN A 235 -40.35 25.36 2.88
C GLN A 235 -41.42 25.22 3.97
N ILE A 236 -41.05 25.48 5.23
CA ILE A 236 -41.93 25.29 6.38
C ILE A 236 -42.45 26.62 6.90
N ASP A 237 -43.66 26.59 7.43
CA ASP A 237 -44.26 27.73 8.12
C ASP A 237 -43.32 28.25 9.23
N VAL A 238 -42.86 29.49 9.04
CA VAL A 238 -42.02 30.24 9.99
C VAL A 238 -42.59 30.25 11.40
N LYS A 239 -43.91 30.18 11.57
CA LYS A 239 -44.57 30.11 12.88
C LYS A 239 -44.28 28.81 13.62
N ILE A 240 -44.17 27.69 12.91
CA ILE A 240 -43.80 26.40 13.51
C ILE A 240 -42.34 26.46 14.00
N MET A 241 -41.45 27.04 13.20
CA MET A 241 -40.06 27.24 13.61
C MET A 241 -39.94 28.16 14.83
N ALA A 242 -40.67 29.28 14.86
CA ALA A 242 -40.71 30.16 16.02
C ALA A 242 -41.22 29.44 17.29
N THR A 243 -42.24 28.60 17.15
CA THR A 243 -42.75 27.78 18.27
C THR A 243 -41.68 26.82 18.79
N LYS A 244 -40.92 26.18 17.90
CA LYS A 244 -39.83 25.28 18.29
C LYS A 244 -38.69 26.04 18.99
N VAL A 245 -38.31 27.20 18.47
CA VAL A 245 -37.28 28.06 19.08
C VAL A 245 -37.71 28.51 20.47
N LEU A 246 -38.98 28.92 20.64
CA LEU A 246 -39.53 29.26 21.95
C LEU A 246 -39.41 28.07 22.92
N GLY A 247 -39.81 26.87 22.49
CA GLY A 247 -39.70 25.66 23.32
C GLY A 247 -38.26 25.32 23.71
N LEU A 248 -37.27 25.58 22.84
CA LEU A 248 -35.84 25.39 23.17
C LEU A 248 -35.38 26.37 24.26
N TYR A 249 -35.79 27.64 24.19
CA TYR A 249 -35.49 28.63 25.21
C TYR A 249 -36.16 28.31 26.55
N GLU A 250 -37.40 27.80 26.55
CA GLU A 250 -38.09 27.33 27.77
C GLU A 250 -37.38 26.14 28.43
N GLN A 251 -36.68 25.32 27.63
CA GLN A 251 -35.82 24.23 28.12
C GLN A 251 -34.42 24.71 28.58
N GLY A 252 -34.15 26.02 28.53
CA GLY A 252 -32.88 26.61 28.94
C GLY A 252 -31.77 26.55 27.87
N VAL A 253 -32.10 26.27 26.61
CA VAL A 253 -31.13 26.24 25.50
C VAL A 253 -30.98 27.63 24.91
N PHE A 254 -30.03 28.42 25.42
CA PHE A 254 -29.79 29.79 24.98
C PHE A 254 -28.59 29.96 24.04
N ASP A 255 -27.73 28.93 23.94
CA ASP A 255 -26.58 28.97 23.04
C ASP A 255 -27.06 28.97 21.58
N GLU A 256 -26.61 29.97 20.84
CA GLU A 256 -27.00 30.23 19.46
C GLU A 256 -26.65 29.08 18.49
N LEU A 257 -25.55 28.38 18.72
CA LEU A 257 -25.15 27.23 17.93
C LEU A 257 -26.07 26.04 18.24
N ASP A 258 -26.36 25.80 19.52
CA ASP A 258 -27.23 24.69 19.93
C ASP A 258 -28.67 24.88 19.47
N VAL A 259 -29.20 26.12 19.48
CA VAL A 259 -30.53 26.42 18.94
C VAL A 259 -30.58 26.08 17.46
N ARG A 260 -29.59 26.54 16.67
CA ARG A 260 -29.50 26.24 15.23
C ARG A 260 -29.36 24.76 14.96
N ARG A 261 -28.53 24.07 15.73
CA ARG A 261 -28.35 22.63 15.64
C ARG A 261 -29.68 21.91 15.82
N ARG A 262 -30.36 22.09 16.96
CA ARG A 262 -31.63 21.39 17.25
C ARG A 262 -32.77 21.78 16.31
N LEU A 263 -32.67 22.96 15.68
CA LEU A 263 -33.65 23.42 14.70
C LEU A 263 -33.39 22.86 13.30
N LEU A 264 -32.13 22.80 12.84
CA LEU A 264 -31.77 22.59 11.44
C LEU A 264 -31.10 21.24 11.15
N VAL A 265 -30.65 20.54 12.18
CA VAL A 265 -29.85 19.32 12.05
C VAL A 265 -30.62 18.14 12.62
N GLN A 266 -30.47 16.98 11.99
CA GLN A 266 -31.01 15.73 12.49
C GLN A 266 -30.01 14.60 12.26
N SER A 267 -29.88 13.73 13.25
CA SER A 267 -29.13 12.48 13.13
C SER A 267 -30.04 11.30 12.74
N LYS A 268 -29.54 10.43 11.85
CA LYS A 268 -30.18 9.17 11.48
C LYS A 268 -29.15 8.04 11.50
N LYS A 269 -29.52 6.91 12.11
CA LYS A 269 -28.74 5.67 12.01
C LYS A 269 -29.05 4.98 10.69
N GLN A 270 -28.00 4.65 9.93
CA GLN A 270 -28.11 3.90 8.69
C GLN A 270 -26.78 3.21 8.36
N GLU A 271 -26.71 2.47 7.25
CA GLU A 271 -25.43 1.99 6.73
C GLU A 271 -24.80 3.10 5.87
N CYS A 272 -23.57 3.51 6.21
CA CYS A 272 -22.80 4.46 5.42
C CYS A 272 -21.61 3.76 4.77
N GLN A 273 -21.24 4.24 3.59
CA GLN A 273 -19.91 3.99 3.03
C GLN A 273 -18.91 4.89 3.74
N PHE A 274 -18.00 4.29 4.49
CA PHE A 274 -16.79 4.98 4.91
C PHE A 274 -15.74 4.77 3.84
N SER A 275 -14.99 5.84 3.54
CA SER A 275 -13.69 5.69 2.87
C SER A 275 -12.71 5.12 3.90
N SER A 276 -12.92 3.88 4.31
CA SER A 276 -12.08 3.22 5.31
C SER A 276 -10.81 2.72 4.63
N ASP A 277 -9.70 2.87 5.34
CA ASP A 277 -8.36 2.34 5.09
C ASP A 277 -7.91 2.23 3.63
N ARG A 278 -6.91 3.06 3.30
CA ARG A 278 -6.10 2.89 2.09
C ARG A 278 -5.44 1.51 2.16
N LYS A 279 -5.99 0.53 1.45
CA LYS A 279 -5.29 -0.73 1.23
C LYS A 279 -4.35 -0.56 0.05
N GLU A 280 -3.07 -0.49 0.37
CA GLU A 280 -2.00 -0.57 -0.60
C GLU A 280 -1.93 -1.99 -1.16
N HIS A 281 -2.02 -2.08 -2.47
CA HIS A 281 -1.80 -3.31 -3.19
C HIS A 281 -0.76 -3.06 -4.28
N SER A 282 -0.12 -4.14 -4.70
CA SER A 282 0.94 -4.08 -5.70
C SER A 282 0.36 -4.46 -7.06
N VAL A 283 0.69 -3.67 -8.08
CA VAL A 283 0.34 -4.02 -9.46
C VAL A 283 1.61 -4.42 -10.19
N LEU A 284 1.61 -5.63 -10.74
CA LEU A 284 2.70 -6.16 -11.56
C LEU A 284 2.21 -6.34 -13.00
N PRO A 285 2.90 -5.81 -14.02
CA PRO A 285 2.48 -6.00 -15.39
C PRO A 285 2.64 -7.45 -15.84
N PHE A 286 1.69 -7.96 -16.63
CA PHE A 286 1.64 -9.37 -17.02
C PHE A 286 2.89 -9.85 -17.78
N TRP A 287 3.50 -8.99 -18.59
CA TRP A 287 4.73 -9.34 -19.32
C TRP A 287 5.89 -9.61 -18.36
N LEU A 288 6.01 -8.82 -17.29
CA LEU A 288 7.06 -8.98 -16.28
C LEU A 288 6.83 -10.24 -15.47
N LEU A 289 5.58 -10.51 -15.09
CA LEU A 289 5.20 -11.76 -14.43
C LEU A 289 5.57 -12.97 -15.30
N GLY A 290 5.27 -12.91 -16.61
CA GLY A 290 5.62 -13.96 -17.57
C GLY A 290 7.12 -14.21 -17.65
N LEU A 291 7.94 -13.15 -17.69
CA LEU A 291 9.40 -13.27 -17.68
C LEU A 291 9.92 -13.93 -16.39
N ILE A 292 9.42 -13.49 -15.23
CA ILE A 292 9.83 -14.03 -13.93
C ILE A 292 9.47 -15.51 -13.83
N ILE A 293 8.23 -15.89 -14.15
CA ILE A 293 7.79 -17.29 -14.12
C ILE A 293 8.59 -18.15 -15.10
N SER A 294 8.86 -17.65 -16.31
CA SER A 294 9.68 -18.36 -17.30
C SER A 294 11.11 -18.57 -16.80
N MET A 295 11.72 -17.54 -16.20
CA MET A 295 13.06 -17.63 -15.61
C MET A 295 13.11 -18.63 -14.46
N TRP A 296 12.14 -18.57 -13.53
CA TRP A 296 12.05 -19.54 -12.43
C TRP A 296 11.84 -20.97 -12.94
N GLY A 297 10.94 -21.15 -13.91
CA GLY A 297 10.65 -22.43 -14.53
C GLY A 297 11.88 -23.04 -15.20
N THR A 298 12.65 -22.24 -15.95
CA THR A 298 13.89 -22.70 -16.60
C THR A 298 14.98 -23.04 -15.56
N CYS A 299 15.16 -22.23 -14.52
CA CYS A 299 16.10 -22.52 -13.43
C CYS A 299 15.73 -23.80 -12.68
N ALA A 300 14.45 -23.97 -12.33
CA ALA A 300 13.95 -25.18 -11.67
C ALA A 300 14.12 -26.42 -12.55
N PHE A 301 13.80 -26.31 -13.84
CA PHE A 301 14.00 -27.39 -14.80
C PHE A 301 15.48 -27.80 -14.91
N LEU A 302 16.39 -26.83 -15.05
CA LEU A 302 17.83 -27.09 -15.09
C LEU A 302 18.33 -27.73 -13.78
N PHE A 303 17.82 -27.30 -12.63
CA PHE A 303 18.17 -27.89 -11.34
C PHE A 303 17.70 -29.34 -11.21
N ILE A 304 16.48 -29.66 -11.64
CA ILE A 304 15.96 -31.03 -11.62
C ILE A 304 16.74 -31.90 -12.62
N LEU A 305 16.96 -31.41 -13.83
CA LEU A 305 17.71 -32.12 -14.87
C LEU A 305 19.13 -32.45 -14.39
N THR A 306 19.82 -31.48 -13.77
CA THR A 306 21.17 -31.70 -13.23
C THR A 306 21.19 -32.66 -12.06
N ARG A 307 20.16 -32.70 -11.21
CA ARG A 307 20.04 -33.72 -10.16
C ARG A 307 19.90 -35.13 -10.72
N VAL A 308 19.14 -35.30 -11.81
CA VAL A 308 19.02 -36.60 -12.51
C VAL A 308 20.36 -36.99 -13.16
N LEU A 309 21.00 -36.05 -13.86
CA LEU A 309 22.29 -36.28 -14.52
C LEU A 309 23.45 -36.50 -13.53
N LYS A 310 23.38 -35.90 -12.33
CA LYS A 310 24.42 -36.04 -11.30
C LYS A 310 24.62 -37.49 -10.85
N ARG A 311 23.60 -38.35 -10.98
CA ARG A 311 23.73 -39.79 -10.71
C ARG A 311 24.77 -40.48 -11.61
N GLY A 312 25.15 -39.88 -12.73
CA GLY A 312 26.18 -40.38 -13.65
C GLY A 312 27.56 -39.74 -13.51
N VAL A 313 27.80 -38.86 -12.52
CA VAL A 313 29.10 -38.17 -12.37
C VAL A 313 30.11 -39.13 -11.74
N PHE A 314 31.13 -39.51 -12.52
CA PHE A 314 32.19 -40.42 -12.12
C PHE A 314 33.35 -39.72 -11.37
N TYR A 315 33.56 -38.41 -11.60
CA TYR A 315 34.60 -37.60 -10.98
C TYR A 315 34.10 -36.19 -10.61
N ASP A 316 34.39 -35.76 -9.39
CA ASP A 316 34.20 -34.37 -8.93
C ASP A 316 35.56 -33.65 -9.01
N ILE A 317 35.68 -32.69 -9.93
CA ILE A 317 36.92 -31.94 -10.22
C ILE A 317 37.17 -30.88 -9.14
N ASP A 318 36.13 -30.40 -8.47
CA ASP A 318 36.22 -29.37 -7.42
C ASP A 318 36.68 -29.92 -6.07
N ASN A 319 36.56 -31.23 -5.86
CA ASN A 319 36.94 -31.88 -4.62
C ASN A 319 38.27 -32.66 -4.76
N PRO A 320 39.41 -32.07 -4.36
CA PRO A 320 40.71 -32.73 -4.49
C PRO A 320 40.81 -34.02 -3.65
N SER A 321 40.04 -34.12 -2.55
CA SER A 321 40.02 -35.32 -1.71
C SER A 321 39.27 -36.49 -2.38
N HIS A 322 38.18 -36.19 -3.08
CA HIS A 322 37.42 -37.17 -3.86
C HIS A 322 38.25 -37.67 -5.04
N TRP A 323 38.95 -36.74 -5.70
CA TRP A 323 39.89 -37.04 -6.77
C TRP A 323 41.02 -37.96 -6.30
N ALA A 324 41.69 -37.60 -5.18
CA ALA A 324 42.76 -38.39 -4.60
C ALA A 324 42.30 -39.79 -4.19
N CYS A 325 41.12 -39.91 -3.56
CA CYS A 325 40.55 -41.18 -3.12
C CYS A 325 40.25 -42.13 -4.29
N ILE A 326 39.64 -41.64 -5.38
CA ILE A 326 39.35 -42.49 -6.54
C ILE A 326 40.64 -42.92 -7.25
N THR A 327 41.61 -42.01 -7.42
CA THR A 327 42.90 -42.38 -8.03
C THR A 327 43.67 -43.40 -7.20
N ASP A 328 43.58 -43.33 -5.88
CA ASP A 328 44.17 -44.29 -4.94
C ASP A 328 43.53 -45.66 -5.03
N TRP A 329 42.19 -45.70 -5.05
CA TRP A 329 41.43 -46.94 -5.18
C TRP A 329 41.76 -47.66 -6.50
N GLN A 330 41.92 -46.92 -7.59
CA GLN A 330 42.36 -47.47 -8.88
C GLN A 330 43.82 -47.96 -8.86
N LEU A 331 44.69 -47.31 -8.08
CA LEU A 331 46.07 -47.77 -7.85
C LEU A 331 46.11 -49.08 -7.04
N ILE A 332 45.30 -49.17 -5.99
CA ILE A 332 45.25 -50.32 -5.06
C ILE A 332 44.61 -51.55 -5.73
N GLN A 333 43.62 -51.37 -6.60
CA GLN A 333 42.97 -52.49 -7.30
C GLN A 333 43.79 -53.11 -8.43
N GLY A 334 44.96 -52.57 -8.77
CA GLY A 334 45.96 -53.30 -9.54
C GLY A 334 45.61 -53.60 -11.00
N ASP A 335 44.76 -52.79 -11.65
CA ASP A 335 44.57 -52.88 -13.11
C ASP A 335 45.75 -52.25 -13.86
N ARG A 336 46.91 -52.90 -13.79
CA ARG A 336 48.20 -52.43 -14.33
C ARG A 336 48.20 -52.19 -15.84
N ARG A 337 47.16 -52.60 -16.57
CA ARG A 337 47.11 -52.54 -18.04
C ARG A 337 46.53 -51.24 -18.59
N LYS A 338 46.00 -50.35 -17.75
CA LYS A 338 45.45 -49.04 -18.17
C LYS A 338 45.94 -47.88 -17.31
N HIS A 339 47.16 -47.96 -16.76
CA HIS A 339 47.80 -46.76 -16.24
C HIS A 339 48.10 -45.84 -17.42
N SER A 340 47.28 -44.81 -17.62
CA SER A 340 47.74 -43.64 -18.35
C SER A 340 48.90 -43.07 -17.54
N ALA A 341 50.09 -43.00 -18.13
CA ALA A 341 51.33 -42.54 -17.49
C ALA A 341 51.28 -41.09 -16.95
N PHE A 342 50.12 -40.44 -17.05
CA PHE A 342 49.89 -39.01 -16.91
C PHE A 342 49.62 -38.54 -15.48
N LEU A 343 49.25 -39.41 -14.53
CA LEU A 343 48.85 -39.00 -13.18
C LEU A 343 49.40 -39.97 -12.12
N ARG A 344 50.23 -39.47 -11.19
CA ARG A 344 50.71 -40.22 -10.01
C ARG A 344 50.33 -39.48 -8.74
N SER A 345 49.67 -40.15 -7.79
CA SER A 345 49.48 -39.65 -6.43
C SER A 345 50.63 -40.13 -5.53
N THR A 346 51.22 -39.24 -4.74
CA THR A 346 52.18 -39.61 -3.69
C THR A 346 51.98 -38.74 -2.46
N THR A 347 52.39 -39.23 -1.29
CA THR A 347 52.29 -38.48 -0.03
C THR A 347 53.65 -37.86 0.28
N VAL A 348 53.70 -36.54 0.39
CA VAL A 348 54.93 -35.80 0.73
C VAL A 348 54.64 -35.01 2.01
N ASP A 349 55.42 -35.27 3.06
CA ASP A 349 55.30 -34.61 4.38
C ASP A 349 53.91 -34.73 5.04
N GLY A 350 53.28 -35.91 4.92
CA GLY A 350 51.96 -36.16 5.49
C GLY A 350 50.81 -35.48 4.73
N VAL A 351 51.10 -34.73 3.67
CA VAL A 351 50.13 -34.12 2.77
C VAL A 351 50.10 -34.90 1.46
N ARG A 352 48.91 -35.28 1.01
CA ARG A 352 48.74 -36.04 -0.24
C ARG A 352 48.87 -35.09 -1.43
N ARG A 353 49.87 -35.32 -2.28
CA ARG A 353 50.19 -34.53 -3.48
C ARG A 353 49.96 -35.37 -4.74
N ILE A 354 49.57 -34.71 -5.82
CA ILE A 354 49.32 -35.37 -7.10
C ILE A 354 50.24 -34.73 -8.13
N PHE A 355 50.99 -35.57 -8.83
CA PHE A 355 51.90 -35.21 -9.89
C PHE A 355 51.25 -35.56 -11.22
N VAL A 356 51.03 -34.54 -12.04
CA VAL A 356 50.64 -34.72 -13.44
C VAL A 356 51.94 -34.80 -14.25
N SER A 357 52.26 -35.96 -14.82
CA SER A 357 53.42 -36.02 -15.72
C SER A 357 53.05 -35.33 -17.03
N PHE A 358 53.80 -34.29 -17.40
CA PHE A 358 53.67 -33.64 -18.70
C PHE A 358 54.50 -34.42 -19.74
N GLU A 359 54.18 -35.68 -19.97
CA GLU A 359 54.85 -36.43 -21.04
C GLU A 359 54.21 -36.04 -22.39
N GLY A 360 54.81 -35.05 -23.03
CA GLY A 360 54.32 -34.53 -24.30
C GLY A 360 55.15 -33.41 -24.91
N ARG A 361 56.46 -33.36 -24.66
CA ARG A 361 57.35 -32.48 -25.42
C ARG A 361 58.83 -32.87 -25.45
N THR A 362 59.17 -34.14 -25.63
CA THR A 362 60.56 -34.52 -25.96
C THR A 362 60.58 -35.82 -26.74
N GLU A 363 60.53 -35.70 -28.07
CA GLU A 363 61.13 -36.63 -29.02
C GLU A 363 61.09 -35.92 -30.38
N THR A 364 61.97 -34.95 -30.60
CA THR A 364 63.14 -35.18 -31.44
C THR A 364 64.15 -34.05 -31.23
N SER A 365 65.15 -34.29 -30.38
CA SER A 365 66.49 -33.77 -30.61
C SER A 365 67.45 -34.54 -29.71
N SER A 366 68.32 -35.31 -30.37
CA SER A 366 69.49 -35.93 -29.78
C SER A 366 70.36 -34.90 -29.04
N ARG A 367 70.97 -35.37 -27.94
CA ARG A 367 72.44 -35.39 -27.70
C ARG A 367 72.83 -34.93 -26.29
N SER A 368 73.34 -35.91 -25.54
CA SER A 368 74.32 -35.85 -24.43
C SER A 368 74.14 -34.84 -23.29
N GLY A 369 73.90 -35.40 -22.10
CA GLY A 369 74.81 -35.17 -20.98
C GLY A 369 74.39 -34.09 -19.99
N THR A 370 74.21 -34.55 -18.74
CA THR A 370 74.30 -33.81 -17.46
C THR A 370 73.08 -33.06 -16.94
N ALA A 371 72.60 -33.58 -15.78
CA ALA A 371 71.78 -32.96 -14.73
C ALA A 371 70.37 -32.46 -15.11
N GLU A 372 69.40 -33.39 -15.11
CA GLU A 372 67.98 -33.07 -14.97
C GLU A 372 67.70 -32.57 -13.55
N SER A 373 67.45 -31.27 -13.45
CA SER A 373 66.67 -30.64 -12.39
C SER A 373 65.21 -31.03 -12.59
N GLU A 374 64.64 -31.80 -11.65
CA GLU A 374 63.20 -32.06 -11.58
C GLU A 374 62.46 -30.75 -11.30
N ASP A 375 62.07 -30.02 -12.35
CA ASP A 375 61.06 -28.96 -12.26
C ASP A 375 59.68 -29.61 -12.07
N SER A 376 59.42 -30.01 -10.82
CA SER A 376 58.10 -30.39 -10.34
C SER A 376 57.30 -29.11 -10.08
N ALA A 377 56.30 -28.83 -10.91
CA ALA A 377 55.32 -27.80 -10.58
C ALA A 377 54.42 -28.30 -9.43
N GLU A 378 54.60 -27.73 -8.24
CA GLU A 378 53.66 -27.85 -7.12
C GLU A 378 52.29 -27.23 -7.50
N ILE A 379 51.21 -27.96 -7.22
CA ILE A 379 49.83 -27.43 -7.20
C ILE A 379 49.33 -27.46 -5.76
#